data_AF-A0A5U9VGF9-F1
#
_entry.id   AF-A0A5U9VGF9-F1
#
_cell.length_a   1.000
_cell.length_b   1.000
_cell.length_c   1.000
_cell.angle_alpha   90.00
_cell.angle_beta   90.00
_cell.angle_gamma   90.00
#
_symmetry.space_group_name_H-M   'P 1'
#
loop_
_entity.id
_entity.type
_entity.pdbx_description
1 polymer ?
#
loop_
_entity_poly.entity_id
_entity_poly.type
_entity_poly.pdbx_seq_one_letter_code
_entity_poly.pdbx_strand_id
1 'polypeptide(L)'
;MNNKQNESTRTNGKQLLTQKEVGDFINYVFSPDSDSDNQKRQHMKRFICDIQTVLNQANRALEFAQKDRWSIARAYLNNAARTIDSLKRIAREVPPTANEER
;
A
#
# COMPACT_ATOMS: atom_id res chain seq x y z
N MET A 1 35.53 34.09 -12.42
CA MET A 1 34.06 34.25 -12.28
C MET A 1 33.64 33.46 -11.06
N ASN A 2 33.36 34.15 -9.94
CA ASN A 2 33.15 33.52 -8.64
C ASN A 2 31.70 33.05 -8.48
N ASN A 3 31.57 31.76 -8.21
CA ASN A 3 30.31 31.02 -8.07
C ASN A 3 29.67 31.34 -6.70
N LYS A 4 28.95 32.46 -6.61
CA LYS A 4 28.31 32.97 -5.37
C LYS A 4 26.89 32.42 -5.11
N GLN A 5 26.42 31.43 -5.87
CA GLN A 5 24.98 31.10 -5.91
C GLN A 5 24.50 30.12 -4.81
N ASN A 6 25.38 29.59 -3.94
CA ASN A 6 25.03 28.52 -3.00
C ASN A 6 25.37 28.81 -1.52
N GLU A 7 25.36 30.07 -1.07
CA GLU A 7 25.60 30.39 0.36
C GLU A 7 24.28 30.53 1.13
N SER A 8 24.14 29.83 2.25
CA SER A 8 22.99 29.92 3.14
C SER A 8 23.06 31.23 3.94
N THR A 9 22.11 32.14 3.73
CA THR A 9 22.07 33.41 4.49
C THR A 9 21.49 33.15 5.88
N ARG A 10 22.22 33.53 6.94
CA ARG A 10 21.69 33.51 8.31
C ARG A 10 21.06 34.86 8.63
N THR A 11 19.76 34.87 8.91
CA THR A 11 19.04 36.06 9.42
C THR A 11 18.32 35.68 10.72
N ASN A 12 18.53 36.48 11.77
CA ASN A 12 17.89 36.30 13.09
C ASN A 12 18.05 34.89 13.71
N GLY A 13 19.22 34.27 13.56
CA GLY A 13 19.51 32.93 14.12
C GLY A 13 18.84 31.77 13.39
N LYS A 14 18.08 32.03 12.31
CA LYS A 14 17.49 31.01 11.45
C LYS A 14 18.30 30.90 10.17
N GLN A 15 18.68 29.68 9.81
CA GLN A 15 19.37 29.40 8.56
C GLN A 15 18.35 29.37 7.43
N LEU A 16 18.47 30.28 6.47
CA LEU A 16 17.69 30.20 5.24
C LEU A 16 18.29 29.11 4.35
N LEU A 17 17.42 28.24 3.82
CA LEU A 17 17.82 27.21 2.86
C LEU A 17 18.46 27.88 1.64
N THR A 18 19.56 27.30 1.16
CA THR A 18 20.18 27.66 -0.12
C THR A 18 19.23 27.41 -1.28
N GLN A 19 19.46 28.02 -2.44
CA GLN A 19 18.65 27.76 -3.64
C GLN A 19 18.63 26.27 -4.01
N LYS A 20 19.74 25.57 -3.80
CA LYS A 20 19.83 24.12 -4.00
C LYS A 20 18.94 23.36 -3.01
N GLU A 21 19.03 23.67 -1.71
CA GLU A 21 18.21 23.01 -0.69
C GLU A 21 16.71 23.30 -0.85
N VAL A 22 16.35 24.50 -1.30
CA VAL A 22 14.97 24.83 -1.68
C VAL A 22 14.53 23.97 -2.87
N GLY A 23 15.37 23.83 -3.89
CA GLY A 23 15.10 22.97 -5.05
C GLY A 23 14.94 21.49 -4.68
N ASP A 24 15.84 20.97 -3.84
CA ASP A 24 15.81 19.60 -3.35
C ASP A 24 14.58 19.36 -2.47
N PHE A 25 14.20 20.32 -1.62
CA PHE A 25 12.99 20.25 -0.79
C PHE A 25 11.71 20.28 -1.63
N ILE A 26 11.61 21.18 -2.61
CA ILE A 26 10.47 21.24 -3.55
C ILE A 26 10.39 19.93 -4.32
N ASN A 27 11.51 19.41 -4.82
CA ASN A 27 11.53 18.12 -5.51
C ASN A 27 11.14 16.97 -4.59
N TYR A 28 11.52 16.96 -3.32
CA TYR A 28 11.08 15.93 -2.36
C TYR A 28 9.58 16.01 -2.07
N VAL A 29 9.06 17.22 -1.80
CA VAL A 29 7.64 17.44 -1.44
C VAL A 29 6.70 17.22 -2.63
N PHE A 30 7.13 17.60 -3.83
CA PHE A 30 6.35 17.50 -5.07
C PHE A 30 6.84 16.40 -6.01
N SER A 31 7.73 15.51 -5.53
CA SER A 31 8.02 14.30 -6.27
C SER A 31 6.71 13.56 -6.47
N PRO A 32 6.39 13.10 -7.69
CA PRO A 32 5.29 12.18 -7.87
C PRO A 32 5.50 11.01 -6.91
N ASP A 33 4.45 10.62 -6.17
CA ASP A 33 4.45 9.42 -5.33
C ASP A 33 5.23 8.35 -6.09
N SER A 34 6.33 7.88 -5.50
CA SER A 34 7.23 6.95 -6.18
C SER A 34 6.39 5.81 -6.76
N ASP A 35 6.73 5.29 -7.95
CA ASP A 35 5.98 4.16 -8.52
C ASP A 35 5.82 3.00 -7.52
N SER A 36 6.75 2.88 -6.57
CA SER A 36 6.67 1.95 -5.43
C SER A 36 5.50 2.22 -4.47
N ASP A 37 5.19 3.48 -4.15
CA ASP A 37 4.05 3.84 -3.29
C ASP A 37 2.73 3.66 -4.02
N ASN A 38 2.71 3.92 -5.33
CA ASN A 38 1.58 3.63 -6.18
C ASN A 38 1.33 2.11 -6.27
N GLN A 39 2.39 1.32 -6.45
CA GLN A 39 2.31 -0.14 -6.46
C GLN A 39 1.84 -0.70 -5.12
N LYS A 40 2.39 -0.22 -3.98
CA LYS A 40 1.91 -0.60 -2.63
C LYS A 40 0.44 -0.25 -2.42
N ARG A 41 -0.01 0.93 -2.85
CA ARG A 41 -1.44 1.32 -2.78
C ARG A 41 -2.31 0.41 -3.63
N GLN A 42 -1.88 0.03 -4.82
CA GLN A 42 -2.62 -0.91 -5.68
C GLN A 42 -2.68 -2.32 -5.06
N HIS A 43 -1.58 -2.81 -4.49
CA HIS A 43 -1.57 -4.07 -3.75
C HIS A 43 -2.55 -4.04 -2.57
N MET A 44 -2.56 -2.96 -1.79
CA MET A 44 -3.48 -2.81 -0.66
C MET A 44 -4.95 -2.78 -1.11
N LYS A 45 -5.26 -2.02 -2.17
CA LYS A 45 -6.61 -2.00 -2.76
C LYS A 45 -7.06 -3.39 -3.19
N ARG A 46 -6.20 -4.13 -3.90
CA ARG A 46 -6.49 -5.49 -4.36
C ARG A 46 -6.72 -6.44 -3.18
N PHE A 47 -5.89 -6.36 -2.15
CA PHE A 47 -6.02 -7.15 -0.93
C PHE A 47 -7.38 -6.91 -0.23
N ILE A 48 -7.80 -5.64 -0.11
CA ILE A 48 -9.11 -5.28 0.47
C ILE A 48 -10.26 -5.84 -0.39
N CYS A 49 -10.20 -5.70 -1.72
CA CYS A 49 -11.21 -6.24 -2.63
C CYS A 49 -11.34 -7.77 -2.52
N ASP A 50 -10.22 -8.47 -2.38
CA ASP A 50 -10.19 -9.93 -2.22
C ASP A 50 -10.81 -10.35 -0.87
N ILE A 51 -10.58 -9.60 0.22
CA ILE A 51 -11.26 -9.82 1.52
C ILE A 51 -12.77 -9.63 1.39
N GLN A 52 -13.20 -8.54 0.76
CA GLN A 52 -14.62 -8.27 0.53
C GLN A 52 -15.28 -9.38 -0.28
N THR A 53 -14.54 -9.91 -1.27
CA THR A 53 -15.00 -11.05 -2.07
C THR A 53 -15.20 -12.28 -1.19
N VAL A 54 -14.23 -12.63 -0.33
CA VAL A 54 -14.36 -13.76 0.61
C VAL A 54 -15.58 -13.62 1.51
N LEU A 55 -15.79 -12.43 2.09
CA LEU A 55 -16.95 -12.16 2.95
C LEU A 55 -18.28 -12.35 2.19
N ASN A 56 -18.37 -11.84 0.96
CA ASN A 56 -19.56 -12.02 0.15
C ASN A 56 -19.81 -13.50 -0.19
N GLN A 57 -18.77 -14.26 -0.52
CA GLN A 57 -18.90 -15.70 -0.78
C GLN A 57 -19.36 -16.46 0.46
N ALA A 58 -18.82 -16.14 1.65
CA ALA A 58 -19.23 -16.73 2.91
C ALA A 58 -20.70 -16.42 3.24
N ASN A 59 -21.15 -15.17 3.04
CA ASN A 59 -22.54 -14.78 3.24
C ASN A 59 -23.50 -15.52 2.29
N ARG A 60 -23.11 -15.68 1.02
CA ARG A 60 -23.90 -16.47 0.06
C ARG A 60 -23.94 -17.95 0.43
N ALA A 61 -22.84 -18.51 0.91
CA ALA A 61 -22.83 -19.87 1.40
C ALA A 61 -23.82 -20.06 2.57
N LEU A 62 -23.86 -19.11 3.52
CA LEU A 62 -24.82 -19.12 4.61
C LEU A 62 -26.27 -19.03 4.10
N GLU A 63 -26.56 -18.11 3.18
CA GLU A 63 -27.89 -17.96 2.58
C GLU A 63 -28.40 -19.26 1.93
N PHE A 64 -27.52 -19.97 1.21
CA PHE A 64 -27.86 -21.23 0.57
C PHE A 64 -27.95 -22.40 1.56
N ALA A 65 -27.10 -22.42 2.59
CA ALA A 65 -27.17 -23.42 3.66
C ALA A 65 -28.49 -23.33 4.43
N GLN A 66 -28.96 -22.12 4.74
CA GLN A 66 -30.25 -21.88 5.38
C GLN A 66 -31.45 -22.36 4.55
N LYS A 67 -31.27 -22.56 3.24
CA LYS A 67 -32.28 -23.07 2.29
C LYS A 67 -32.07 -24.55 1.95
N ASP A 68 -31.26 -25.28 2.72
CA ASP A 68 -30.84 -26.67 2.49
C ASP A 68 -30.15 -26.93 1.13
N ARG A 69 -29.64 -25.89 0.49
CA ARG A 69 -28.93 -25.97 -0.79
C ARG A 69 -27.43 -26.17 -0.59
N TRP A 70 -27.07 -27.27 0.07
CA TRP A 70 -25.70 -27.57 0.51
C TRP A 70 -24.67 -27.68 -0.63
N SER A 71 -25.07 -28.21 -1.79
CA SER A 71 -24.20 -28.30 -2.97
C SER A 71 -23.76 -26.92 -3.47
N ILE A 72 -24.70 -25.95 -3.48
CA ILE A 72 -24.44 -24.57 -3.87
C ILE A 72 -23.61 -23.87 -2.79
N ALA A 73 -24.00 -24.00 -1.51
CA ALA A 73 -23.24 -23.43 -0.40
C ALA A 73 -21.77 -23.87 -0.41
N ARG A 74 -21.51 -25.16 -0.69
CA ARG A 74 -20.16 -25.71 -0.82
C ARG A 74 -19.38 -25.09 -1.98
N ALA A 75 -20.04 -24.79 -3.11
CA ALA A 75 -19.37 -24.13 -4.23
C ALA A 75 -18.89 -22.72 -3.86
N TYR A 76 -19.71 -21.95 -3.14
CA TYR A 76 -19.32 -20.63 -2.61
C TYR A 76 -18.15 -20.73 -1.61
N LEU A 77 -18.17 -21.70 -0.70
CA LEU A 77 -17.06 -21.93 0.24
C LEU A 77 -15.76 -22.34 -0.47
N ASN A 78 -15.84 -23.17 -1.50
CA ASN A 78 -14.67 -23.55 -2.30
C ASN A 78 -14.05 -22.34 -3.01
N ASN A 79 -14.88 -21.43 -3.52
CA ASN A 79 -14.41 -20.18 -4.12
C ASN A 79 -13.75 -19.27 -3.07
N ALA A 80 -14.38 -19.13 -1.90
CA ALA A 80 -13.80 -18.39 -0.78
C ALA A 80 -12.41 -18.93 -0.37
N ALA A 81 -12.27 -20.26 -0.28
CA ALA A 81 -11.00 -20.90 0.06
C ALA A 81 -9.89 -20.59 -0.96
N ARG A 82 -10.20 -20.62 -2.27
CA ARG A 82 -9.23 -20.26 -3.33
C ARG A 82 -8.77 -18.80 -3.24
N THR A 83 -9.69 -17.89 -2.93
CA THR A 83 -9.34 -16.47 -2.72
C THR A 83 -8.47 -16.30 -1.48
N ILE A 84 -8.79 -16.99 -0.38
CA ILE A 84 -7.97 -16.98 0.84
C ILE A 84 -6.55 -17.51 0.58
N ASP A 85 -6.40 -18.59 -0.19
CA ASP A 85 -5.08 -19.12 -0.52
C ASP A 85 -4.27 -18.14 -1.38
N SER A 86 -4.94 -17.38 -2.25
CA SER A 86 -4.30 -16.31 -3.03
C SER A 86 -3.84 -15.16 -2.11
N LEU A 87 -4.70 -14.74 -1.17
CA LEU A 87 -4.37 -13.73 -0.15
C LEU A 87 -3.17 -14.15 0.71
N LYS A 88 -3.10 -15.42 1.13
CA LYS A 88 -1.96 -15.95 1.91
C LYS A 88 -0.64 -15.90 1.14
N ARG A 89 -0.67 -16.11 -0.18
CA ARG A 89 0.54 -15.99 -1.03
C ARG A 89 1.01 -14.55 -1.08
N ILE A 90 0.10 -13.61 -1.35
CA ILE A 90 0.40 -12.17 -1.39
C ILE A 90 0.95 -11.68 -0.04
N ALA A 91 0.34 -12.11 1.07
CA ALA A 91 0.81 -11.73 2.41
C ALA A 91 2.22 -12.24 2.74
N ARG A 92 2.67 -13.35 2.12
CA ARG A 92 4.03 -13.89 2.28
C ARG A 92 5.06 -13.20 1.39
N GLU A 93 4.62 -12.56 0.30
CA GLU A 93 5.48 -11.83 -0.63
C GLU A 93 5.85 -10.43 -0.10
N VAL A 94 5.18 -9.93 0.95
CA VAL A 94 5.61 -8.73 1.68
C VAL A 94 6.81 -9.11 2.56
N PRO A 95 8.03 -8.61 2.27
CA PRO A 95 9.18 -8.91 3.12
C PRO A 95 8.90 -8.39 4.53
N PRO A 96 9.30 -9.11 5.60
CA PRO A 96 9.35 -8.49 6.91
C PRO A 96 10.23 -7.24 6.77
N THR A 97 9.67 -6.08 7.12
CA THR A 97 10.46 -4.86 7.32
C THR A 97 11.62 -5.24 8.22
N ALA A 98 12.82 -5.32 7.64
CA ALA A 98 14.04 -5.46 8.40
C ALA A 98 14.03 -4.32 9.40
N ASN A 99 13.97 -4.66 10.69
CA ASN A 99 14.07 -3.71 11.78
C ASN A 99 15.27 -2.80 11.49
N GLU A 100 15.01 -1.50 11.37
CA GLU A 100 16.04 -0.48 11.49
C GLU A 100 16.59 -0.52 12.92
N GLU A 101 17.49 -1.45 13.17
CA GLU A 101 18.53 -1.31 14.19
C GLU A 101 19.86 -1.25 13.47
N ARG A 102 20.34 -0.02 13.21
CA ARG A 102 21.73 0.40 13.37
C ARG A 102 21.91 1.89 13.10
#